data_AF-A0A9W9KSX0-F1
#
_entry.id   AF-A0A9W9KSX0-F1
#
_cell.length_a   1.000
_cell.length_b   1.000
_cell.length_c   1.000
_cell.angle_alpha   90.00
_cell.angle_beta   90.00
_cell.angle_gamma   90.00
#
_symmetry.space_group_name_H-M   'P 1'
#
loop_
_entity.id
_entity.type
_entity.pdbx_description
1 polymer ?
#
loop_
_entity_poly.entity_id
_entity_poly.type
_entity_poly.pdbx_seq_one_letter_code
_entity_poly.pdbx_strand_id
1 'polypeptide(L)'
;MVVVSVQSPLLSAERFVLSAEQGNQLISFTEICTKKGLLARPEGLGEDDCADGLSDPATLLRYLSARQFDSDGALKQLEDTIKFRQENQLVGLFDAIEVSDFEQARQFYPHWTGRRDKQGLPICMFDVGRLDKPALTLWEDTRNRKGWSDSTKEKPSMLQIASVFHDGLIRFVLPLCTMMTDRPNPSTAITSSTYLADASGLGLKQGWSLKTFAQEISWLLATCYPETISKVLVCNAPSYFATIWKYLKKWIDPRTAEKIVVLTNTEALSVLQEYIDIENIPKALGGEYDFTHGMLPIIDDNIRNQFNWPVPGIPLPSGPIKLSKDANGAISAVAVGEIDGVQRRETIFSQV
;
A
#
# COMPACT_ATOMS: atom_id res chain seq x y z
N MET A 1 -23.51 4.20 13.46
CA MET A 1 -22.90 3.69 12.21
C MET A 1 -23.61 2.40 11.85
N VAL A 2 -23.95 2.21 10.58
CA VAL A 2 -24.61 1.01 10.06
C VAL A 2 -23.56 0.22 9.29
N VAL A 3 -23.51 -1.10 9.47
CA VAL A 3 -22.71 -1.96 8.60
C VAL A 3 -23.44 -2.04 7.27
N VAL A 4 -22.94 -1.36 6.25
CA VAL A 4 -23.54 -1.38 4.92
C VAL A 4 -22.95 -2.56 4.17
N SER A 5 -23.79 -3.54 3.88
CA SER A 5 -23.47 -4.58 2.90
C SER A 5 -23.75 -3.98 1.53
N VAL A 6 -22.72 -3.76 0.73
CA VAL A 6 -22.94 -3.36 -0.67
C VAL A 6 -23.29 -4.66 -1.41
N GLN A 7 -24.48 -4.78 -1.99
CA GLN A 7 -24.86 -5.95 -2.78
C GLN A 7 -24.60 -5.65 -4.26
N SER A 8 -23.53 -6.22 -4.81
CA SER A 8 -23.32 -6.35 -6.25
C SER A 8 -22.77 -7.75 -6.55
N PRO A 9 -22.90 -8.27 -7.78
CA PRO A 9 -22.28 -9.53 -8.19
C PRO A 9 -20.76 -9.59 -7.94
N LEU A 10 -20.10 -8.43 -7.83
CA LEU A 10 -18.69 -8.24 -7.51
C LEU A 10 -18.41 -8.07 -6.00
N LEU A 11 -19.44 -8.14 -5.14
CA LEU A 11 -19.45 -7.51 -3.82
C LEU A 11 -19.99 -8.36 -2.68
N SER A 12 -20.28 -9.63 -2.93
CA SER A 12 -21.06 -10.47 -2.02
C SER A 12 -20.43 -10.77 -0.65
N ALA A 13 -19.25 -10.23 -0.32
CA ALA A 13 -18.53 -10.56 0.91
C ALA A 13 -17.96 -9.38 1.72
N GLU A 14 -17.78 -8.19 1.15
CA GLU A 14 -17.08 -7.09 1.84
C GLU A 14 -18.06 -6.20 2.61
N ARG A 15 -17.71 -5.87 3.87
CA ARG A 15 -18.46 -4.90 4.67
C ARG A 15 -17.60 -3.72 5.05
N PHE A 16 -18.22 -2.55 5.15
CA PHE A 16 -17.58 -1.31 5.57
C PHE A 16 -18.35 -0.71 6.75
N VAL A 17 -17.65 0.02 7.62
CA VAL A 17 -18.26 0.76 8.73
C VAL A 17 -18.58 2.17 8.24
N LEU A 18 -19.85 2.42 7.89
CA LEU A 18 -20.31 3.67 7.27
C LEU A 18 -21.55 4.22 7.99
N SER A 19 -21.90 5.49 7.76
CA SER A 19 -23.27 5.95 8.01
C SER A 19 -24.22 5.38 6.95
N ALA A 20 -25.54 5.43 7.20
CA ALA A 20 -26.52 5.01 6.20
C ALA A 20 -26.43 5.86 4.92
N GLU A 21 -26.17 7.16 5.07
CA GLU A 21 -25.96 8.10 3.96
C GLU A 21 -24.71 7.74 3.14
N GLN A 22 -23.58 7.52 3.81
CA GLN A 22 -22.33 7.08 3.17
C GLN A 22 -22.48 5.75 2.44
N GLY A 23 -23.26 4.83 3.01
CA GLY A 23 -23.63 3.57 2.36
C GLY A 23 -24.36 3.78 1.04
N ASN A 24 -25.38 4.63 1.05
CA ASN A 24 -26.14 4.96 -0.15
C ASN A 24 -25.27 5.68 -1.20
N GLN A 25 -24.39 6.58 -0.77
CA GLN A 25 -23.43 7.24 -1.66
C GLN A 25 -22.47 6.24 -2.32
N LEU A 26 -21.96 5.26 -1.57
CA LEU A 26 -21.12 4.19 -2.14
C LEU A 26 -21.88 3.33 -3.16
N ILE A 27 -23.14 3.00 -2.89
CA ILE A 27 -24.00 2.27 -3.83
C ILE A 27 -24.19 3.09 -5.12
N SER A 28 -24.64 4.34 -5.01
CA SER A 28 -24.85 5.21 -6.17
C SER A 28 -23.57 5.45 -6.96
N PHE A 29 -22.44 5.65 -6.30
CA PHE A 29 -21.14 5.82 -6.96
C PHE A 29 -20.70 4.56 -7.71
N THR A 30 -20.94 3.38 -7.13
CA THR A 30 -20.68 2.09 -7.79
C THR A 30 -21.50 1.95 -9.08
N GLU A 31 -22.77 2.34 -9.07
CA GLU A 31 -23.62 2.35 -10.27
C GLU A 31 -23.11 3.31 -11.34
N ILE A 32 -22.67 4.51 -10.95
CA ILE A 32 -22.09 5.51 -11.87
C ILE A 32 -20.83 4.94 -12.54
N CYS A 33 -19.91 4.38 -11.75
CA CYS A 33 -18.67 3.78 -12.26
C CYS A 33 -18.96 2.60 -13.19
N THR A 34 -19.96 1.77 -12.84
CA THR A 34 -20.40 0.63 -13.67
C THR A 34 -20.93 1.11 -15.02
N LYS A 35 -21.83 2.09 -15.04
CA LYS A 35 -22.42 2.65 -16.27
C LYS A 35 -21.36 3.28 -17.20
N LYS A 36 -20.29 3.82 -16.62
CA LYS A 36 -19.14 4.37 -17.36
C LYS A 36 -18.10 3.32 -17.78
N GLY A 37 -18.29 2.05 -17.41
CA GLY A 37 -17.34 0.98 -17.71
C GLY A 37 -16.04 1.05 -16.91
N LEU A 38 -15.96 1.86 -15.85
CA LEU A 38 -14.75 2.04 -15.05
C LEU A 38 -14.42 0.83 -14.16
N LEU A 39 -15.39 -0.07 -13.97
CA LEU A 39 -15.21 -1.32 -13.23
C LEU A 39 -14.95 -2.52 -14.13
N ALA A 40 -14.76 -2.29 -15.44
CA ALA A 40 -14.37 -3.35 -16.36
C ALA A 40 -13.00 -3.92 -15.94
N ARG A 41 -12.78 -5.20 -16.25
CA ARG A 41 -11.51 -5.86 -15.97
C ARG A 41 -10.36 -5.07 -16.63
N PRO A 42 -9.36 -4.61 -15.86
CA PRO A 42 -8.25 -3.85 -16.43
C PRO A 42 -7.50 -4.63 -17.51
N GLU A 43 -7.09 -3.94 -18.57
CA GLU A 43 -6.23 -4.51 -19.61
C GLU A 43 -4.91 -4.99 -19.00
N GLY A 44 -4.44 -6.17 -19.43
CA GLY A 44 -3.25 -6.82 -18.90
C GLY A 44 -3.45 -7.63 -17.61
N LEU A 45 -4.64 -7.58 -16.99
CA LEU A 45 -4.93 -8.41 -15.81
C LEU A 45 -5.38 -9.81 -16.26
N GLY A 46 -4.53 -10.83 -16.06
CA GLY A 46 -4.76 -12.21 -16.53
C GLY A 46 -6.00 -12.83 -15.89
N GLU A 47 -6.73 -13.72 -16.59
CA GLU A 47 -8.10 -14.14 -16.24
C GLU A 47 -8.32 -14.55 -14.76
N ASP A 48 -7.40 -15.34 -14.21
CA ASP A 48 -7.48 -15.83 -12.83
C ASP A 48 -6.99 -14.82 -11.79
N ASP A 49 -6.49 -13.65 -12.16
CA ASP A 49 -6.02 -12.66 -11.20
C ASP A 49 -7.20 -11.95 -10.51
N CYS A 50 -7.04 -11.66 -9.22
CA CYS A 50 -8.00 -10.84 -8.50
C CYS A 50 -7.90 -9.35 -8.93
N ALA A 51 -9.04 -8.66 -8.96
CA ALA A 51 -9.13 -7.23 -9.32
C ALA A 51 -9.05 -6.30 -8.09
N ASP A 52 -8.79 -6.84 -6.91
CA ASP A 52 -8.59 -6.13 -5.66
C ASP A 52 -7.54 -5.02 -5.79
N GLY A 53 -7.83 -3.87 -5.19
CA GLY A 53 -7.01 -2.67 -5.27
C GLY A 53 -7.16 -1.89 -6.59
N LEU A 54 -7.86 -2.41 -7.59
CA LEU A 54 -7.99 -1.79 -8.92
C LEU A 54 -9.40 -1.27 -9.18
N SER A 55 -10.40 -2.13 -9.03
CA SER A 55 -11.80 -1.83 -9.39
C SER A 55 -12.82 -2.42 -8.41
N ASP A 56 -12.34 -2.91 -7.27
CA ASP A 56 -13.15 -3.44 -6.19
C ASP A 56 -13.75 -2.31 -5.32
N PRO A 57 -14.69 -2.62 -4.41
CA PRO A 57 -15.36 -1.56 -3.68
C PRO A 57 -14.61 -0.97 -2.50
N ALA A 58 -13.61 -1.67 -1.95
CA ALA A 58 -12.66 -1.01 -1.07
C ALA A 58 -11.91 0.09 -1.85
N THR A 59 -11.58 -0.15 -3.13
CA THR A 59 -11.05 0.90 -4.01
C THR A 59 -12.03 2.06 -4.20
N LEU A 60 -13.29 1.80 -4.57
CA LEU A 60 -14.29 2.88 -4.72
C LEU A 60 -14.51 3.69 -3.43
N LEU A 61 -14.54 3.01 -2.29
CA LEU A 61 -14.67 3.67 -0.99
C LEU A 61 -13.47 4.59 -0.69
N ARG A 62 -12.25 4.20 -1.06
CA ARG A 62 -11.06 5.05 -0.89
C ARG A 62 -11.19 6.37 -1.65
N TYR A 63 -11.66 6.34 -2.90
CA TYR A 63 -11.88 7.55 -3.71
C TYR A 63 -13.01 8.43 -3.15
N LEU A 64 -14.14 7.85 -2.77
CA LEU A 64 -15.21 8.60 -2.12
C LEU A 64 -14.73 9.24 -0.81
N SER A 65 -14.06 8.48 0.04
CA SER A 65 -13.56 8.96 1.32
C SER A 65 -12.58 10.13 1.15
N ALA A 66 -11.68 10.05 0.15
CA ALA A 66 -10.73 11.11 -0.18
C ALA A 66 -11.41 12.43 -0.59
N ARG A 67 -12.61 12.33 -1.16
CA ARG A 67 -13.41 13.48 -1.61
C ARG A 67 -14.59 13.78 -0.70
N GLN A 68 -14.57 13.31 0.54
CA GLN A 68 -15.64 13.57 1.52
C GLN A 68 -17.02 13.13 1.01
N PHE A 69 -17.05 12.01 0.27
CA PHE A 69 -18.22 11.45 -0.40
C PHE A 69 -18.84 12.38 -1.47
N ASP A 70 -18.10 13.37 -1.97
CA ASP A 70 -18.40 14.05 -3.23
C ASP A 70 -18.18 13.09 -4.41
N SER A 71 -19.28 12.68 -5.03
CA SER A 71 -19.27 11.67 -6.10
C SER A 71 -18.61 12.18 -7.37
N ASP A 72 -18.76 13.46 -7.72
CA ASP A 72 -18.19 14.01 -8.96
C ASP A 72 -16.68 14.16 -8.82
N GLY A 73 -16.21 14.69 -7.68
CA GLY A 73 -14.79 14.75 -7.38
C GLY A 73 -14.13 13.37 -7.30
N ALA A 74 -14.81 12.39 -6.68
CA ALA A 74 -14.30 11.02 -6.59
C ALA A 74 -14.22 10.35 -7.96
N LEU A 75 -15.24 10.55 -8.80
CA LEU A 75 -15.28 10.04 -10.16
C LEU A 75 -14.12 10.61 -10.97
N LYS A 76 -13.92 11.93 -10.94
CA LYS A 76 -12.83 12.58 -11.68
C LYS A 76 -11.47 12.04 -11.26
N GLN A 77 -11.24 11.89 -9.96
CA GLN A 77 -9.99 11.36 -9.43
C GLN A 77 -9.75 9.88 -9.82
N LEU A 78 -10.81 9.07 -9.83
CA LEU A 78 -10.74 7.68 -10.29
C LEU A 78 -10.42 7.61 -11.79
N GLU A 79 -11.09 8.41 -12.63
CA GLU A 79 -10.82 8.52 -14.06
C GLU A 79 -9.37 8.95 -14.33
N ASP A 80 -8.86 9.93 -13.58
CA ASP A 80 -7.46 10.37 -13.67
C ASP A 80 -6.48 9.25 -13.28
N THR A 81 -6.81 8.45 -12.27
CA THR A 81 -5.99 7.30 -11.88
C THR A 81 -5.98 6.20 -12.94
N ILE A 82 -7.15 5.86 -13.50
CA ILE A 82 -7.27 4.84 -14.55
C ILE A 82 -6.43 5.26 -15.76
N LYS A 83 -6.55 6.53 -16.17
CA LYS A 83 -5.74 7.10 -17.25
C LYS A 83 -4.24 7.01 -16.93
N PHE A 84 -3.82 7.45 -15.74
CA PHE A 84 -2.43 7.37 -15.31
C PHE A 84 -1.88 5.94 -15.35
N ARG A 85 -2.66 4.96 -14.87
CA ARG A 85 -2.30 3.54 -14.88
C ARG A 85 -2.12 3.00 -16.29
N GLN A 86 -3.02 3.37 -17.22
CA GLN A 86 -2.95 2.97 -18.62
C GLN A 86 -1.74 3.57 -19.31
N GLU A 87 -1.52 4.88 -19.18
CA GLU A 87 -0.38 5.59 -19.78
C GLU A 87 0.97 5.05 -19.30
N ASN A 88 1.04 4.56 -18.05
CA ASN A 88 2.24 3.97 -17.46
C ASN A 88 2.27 2.43 -17.50
N GLN A 89 1.28 1.79 -18.13
CA GLN A 89 1.14 0.32 -18.27
C GLN A 89 1.34 -0.46 -16.95
N LEU A 90 0.83 0.07 -15.84
CA LEU A 90 1.16 -0.42 -14.50
C LEU A 90 0.68 -1.84 -14.22
N VAL A 91 -0.46 -2.25 -14.80
CA VAL A 91 -1.00 -3.60 -14.61
C VAL A 91 -0.07 -4.64 -15.23
N GLY A 92 0.34 -4.44 -16.49
CA GLY A 92 1.29 -5.33 -17.16
C GLY A 92 2.68 -5.27 -16.55
N LEU A 93 3.15 -4.08 -16.16
CA LEU A 93 4.45 -3.94 -15.50
C LEU A 93 4.49 -4.69 -14.17
N PHE A 94 3.40 -4.75 -13.41
CA PHE A 94 3.37 -5.50 -12.15
C PHE A 94 3.74 -6.97 -12.35
N ASP A 95 3.39 -7.55 -13.50
CA ASP A 95 3.73 -8.91 -13.87
C ASP A 95 5.11 -9.06 -14.51
N ALA A 96 5.66 -8.00 -15.09
CA ALA A 96 6.88 -8.02 -15.90
C ALA A 96 8.09 -7.31 -15.25
N ILE A 97 7.92 -6.64 -14.11
CA ILE A 97 9.02 -5.94 -13.45
C ILE A 97 10.10 -6.95 -13.01
N GLU A 98 11.36 -6.62 -13.26
CA GLU A 98 12.49 -7.36 -12.70
C GLU A 98 12.40 -7.36 -11.18
N VAL A 99 12.47 -8.55 -10.59
CA VAL A 99 12.35 -8.73 -9.13
C VAL A 99 13.38 -7.88 -8.39
N SER A 100 14.59 -7.73 -8.94
CA SER A 100 15.63 -6.87 -8.35
C SER A 100 15.24 -5.39 -8.31
N ASP A 101 14.56 -4.88 -9.35
CA ASP A 101 14.13 -3.48 -9.41
C ASP A 101 13.00 -3.23 -8.39
N PHE A 102 12.07 -4.19 -8.24
CA PHE A 102 11.04 -4.14 -7.19
C PHE A 102 11.66 -4.16 -5.78
N GLU A 103 12.62 -5.03 -5.52
CA GLU A 103 13.26 -5.14 -4.21
C GLU A 103 14.17 -3.94 -3.88
N GLN A 104 14.76 -3.30 -4.89
CA GLN A 104 15.46 -2.05 -4.69
C GLN A 104 14.51 -0.95 -4.17
N ALA A 105 13.26 -0.93 -4.65
CA ALA A 105 12.24 0.01 -4.20
C ALA A 105 11.93 -0.12 -2.70
N ARG A 106 12.01 -1.33 -2.13
CA ARG A 106 11.81 -1.61 -0.70
C ARG A 106 12.80 -0.85 0.19
N GLN A 107 13.94 -0.44 -0.36
CA GLN A 107 14.92 0.37 0.37
C GLN A 107 14.48 1.83 0.54
N PHE A 108 13.56 2.33 -0.29
CA PHE A 108 13.17 3.74 -0.35
C PHE A 108 11.72 3.99 0.06
N TYR A 109 10.83 3.04 -0.19
CA TYR A 109 9.41 3.17 0.07
C TYR A 109 8.98 2.39 1.31
N PRO A 110 7.96 2.87 2.04
CA PRO A 110 7.41 2.11 3.15
C PRO A 110 6.83 0.79 2.69
N HIS A 111 7.18 -0.27 3.41
CA HIS A 111 6.81 -1.62 3.04
C HIS A 111 6.26 -2.39 4.23
N TRP A 112 5.35 -3.30 3.95
CA TRP A 112 4.75 -4.15 4.97
C TRP A 112 5.81 -5.00 5.65
N THR A 113 5.79 -5.03 6.97
CA THR A 113 6.72 -5.81 7.79
C THR A 113 6.36 -7.29 7.86
N GLY A 114 5.16 -7.67 7.40
CA GLY A 114 4.55 -8.97 7.65
C GLY A 114 3.70 -9.01 8.93
N ARG A 115 3.66 -7.89 9.69
CA ARG A 115 2.91 -7.76 10.95
C ARG A 115 1.66 -6.89 10.79
N ARG A 116 0.74 -6.99 11.73
CA ARG A 116 -0.50 -6.21 11.80
C ARG A 116 -0.62 -5.51 13.15
N ASP A 117 -1.33 -4.38 13.16
CA ASP A 117 -1.69 -3.70 14.39
C ASP A 117 -2.89 -4.37 15.08
N LYS A 118 -3.30 -3.86 16.24
CA LYS A 118 -4.40 -4.41 17.05
C LYS A 118 -5.76 -4.38 16.35
N GLN A 119 -5.89 -3.60 15.27
CA GLN A 119 -7.10 -3.52 14.45
C GLN A 119 -7.02 -4.42 13.20
N GLY A 120 -5.88 -5.07 12.99
CA GLY A 120 -5.60 -5.91 11.82
C GLY A 120 -5.08 -5.12 10.61
N LEU A 121 -4.74 -3.82 10.76
CA LEU A 121 -4.14 -3.06 9.66
C LEU A 121 -2.68 -3.51 9.48
N PRO A 122 -2.19 -3.67 8.24
CA PRO A 122 -0.79 -3.97 8.01
C PRO A 122 0.11 -2.86 8.55
N ILE A 123 1.21 -3.25 9.18
CA ILE A 123 2.24 -2.33 9.66
C ILE A 123 3.27 -2.15 8.54
N CYS A 124 3.32 -0.96 7.96
CA CYS A 124 4.34 -0.58 6.99
C CYS A 124 5.47 0.18 7.70
N MET A 125 6.72 -0.13 7.39
CA MET A 125 7.87 0.57 7.98
C MET A 125 8.73 1.22 6.91
N PHE A 126 9.28 2.39 7.24
CA PHE A 126 10.34 3.01 6.46
C PHE A 126 11.34 3.77 7.33
N ASP A 127 12.61 3.69 6.96
CA ASP A 127 13.68 4.53 7.48
C ASP A 127 13.78 5.80 6.63
N VAL A 128 13.43 6.94 7.22
CA VAL A 128 13.43 8.25 6.55
C VAL A 128 14.86 8.63 6.11
N GLY A 129 15.88 8.17 6.83
CA GLY A 129 17.28 8.42 6.53
C GLY A 129 17.74 7.81 5.21
N ARG A 130 17.01 6.83 4.67
CA ARG A 130 17.32 6.16 3.39
C ARG A 130 16.93 6.95 2.15
N LEU A 131 16.13 8.01 2.31
CA LEU A 131 15.91 9.01 1.27
C LEU A 131 17.12 9.95 1.19
N ASP A 132 18.29 9.37 0.98
CA ASP A 132 19.58 10.05 0.95
C ASP A 132 19.88 10.65 -0.44
N LYS A 133 21.04 11.29 -0.58
CA LYS A 133 21.38 11.95 -1.84
C LYS A 133 21.38 10.99 -3.04
N PRO A 134 22.01 9.80 -3.00
CA PRO A 134 21.87 8.81 -4.06
C PRO A 134 20.42 8.45 -4.41
N ALA A 135 19.58 8.18 -3.42
CA ALA A 135 18.17 7.84 -3.65
C ALA A 135 17.40 8.98 -4.34
N LEU A 136 17.60 10.21 -3.86
CA LEU A 136 16.95 11.40 -4.41
C LEU A 136 17.45 11.71 -5.83
N THR A 137 18.75 11.55 -6.10
CA THR A 137 19.30 11.72 -7.45
C THR A 137 18.75 10.65 -8.40
N LEU A 138 18.67 9.38 -7.97
CA LEU A 138 18.07 8.31 -8.77
C LEU A 138 16.61 8.63 -9.11
N TRP A 139 15.83 9.08 -8.14
CA TRP A 139 14.46 9.54 -8.36
C TRP A 139 14.42 10.69 -9.38
N GLU A 140 15.22 11.73 -9.15
CA GLU A 140 15.23 12.92 -9.99
C GLU A 140 15.57 12.61 -11.45
N ASP A 141 16.59 11.78 -11.68
CA ASP A 141 17.11 11.46 -13.01
C ASP A 141 16.17 10.54 -13.81
N THR A 142 15.34 9.75 -13.13
CA THR A 142 14.62 8.64 -13.79
C THR A 142 13.10 8.73 -13.71
N ARG A 143 12.50 9.51 -12.81
CA ARG A 143 11.04 9.54 -12.62
C ARG A 143 10.24 9.90 -13.88
N ASN A 144 10.78 10.78 -14.74
CA ASN A 144 10.12 11.27 -15.95
C ASN A 144 10.69 10.65 -17.24
N ARG A 145 11.60 9.67 -17.14
CA ARG A 145 12.12 9.00 -18.34
C ARG A 145 11.00 8.21 -19.01
N LYS A 146 11.16 7.95 -20.31
CA LYS A 146 10.34 6.93 -20.97
C LYS A 146 10.61 5.61 -20.26
N GLY A 147 9.59 5.15 -19.54
CA GLY A 147 9.67 3.97 -18.70
C GLY A 147 9.41 2.69 -19.48
N TRP A 148 9.22 1.61 -18.73
CA TRP A 148 8.87 0.32 -19.29
C TRP A 148 7.58 0.41 -20.09
N SER A 149 7.56 -0.30 -21.21
CA SER A 149 6.36 -0.64 -21.93
C SER A 149 6.52 -2.04 -22.50
N ASP A 150 5.41 -2.73 -22.72
CA ASP A 150 5.41 -4.09 -23.26
C ASP A 150 6.15 -4.18 -24.60
N SER A 151 6.08 -3.12 -25.41
CA SER A 151 6.73 -3.07 -26.72
C SER A 151 8.23 -2.78 -26.69
N THR A 152 8.73 -2.04 -25.69
CA THR A 152 10.15 -1.61 -25.65
C THR A 152 10.98 -2.39 -24.64
N LYS A 153 10.35 -2.94 -23.59
CA LYS A 153 11.00 -3.56 -22.42
C LYS A 153 12.16 -2.72 -21.86
N GLU A 154 12.08 -1.39 -21.96
CA GLU A 154 13.00 -0.47 -21.30
C GLU A 154 12.88 -0.60 -19.78
N LYS A 155 13.93 -0.19 -19.05
CA LYS A 155 13.88 -0.21 -17.58
C LYS A 155 12.75 0.68 -17.05
N PRO A 156 11.93 0.21 -16.10
CA PRO A 156 10.85 1.01 -15.50
C PRO A 156 11.33 2.34 -14.94
N SER A 157 10.58 3.42 -15.11
CA SER A 157 10.90 4.69 -14.43
C SER A 157 10.73 4.55 -12.91
N MET A 158 11.37 5.40 -12.11
CA MET A 158 11.14 5.37 -10.66
C MET A 158 9.69 5.70 -10.28
N LEU A 159 8.97 6.46 -11.13
CA LEU A 159 7.53 6.69 -10.97
C LEU A 159 6.75 5.38 -11.13
N GLN A 160 7.04 4.60 -12.18
CA GLN A 160 6.44 3.29 -12.38
C GLN A 160 6.79 2.30 -11.26
N ILE A 161 8.05 2.27 -10.83
CA ILE A 161 8.49 1.41 -9.72
C ILE A 161 7.74 1.77 -8.43
N ALA A 162 7.65 3.05 -8.09
CA ALA A 162 6.87 3.51 -6.93
C ALA A 162 5.41 3.07 -7.04
N SER A 163 4.79 3.24 -8.21
CA SER A 163 3.41 2.79 -8.44
C SER A 163 3.25 1.28 -8.27
N VAL A 164 4.10 0.46 -8.88
CA VAL A 164 4.06 -1.01 -8.73
C VAL A 164 4.28 -1.44 -7.29
N PHE A 165 5.13 -0.72 -6.55
CA PHE A 165 5.35 -0.98 -5.14
C PHE A 165 4.10 -0.70 -4.30
N HIS A 166 3.42 0.43 -4.55
CA HIS A 166 2.14 0.74 -3.91
C HIS A 166 1.00 -0.16 -4.39
N ASP A 167 1.04 -0.68 -5.62
CA ASP A 167 0.14 -1.72 -6.10
C ASP A 167 0.25 -2.99 -5.25
N GLY A 168 1.46 -3.36 -4.80
CA GLY A 168 1.65 -4.52 -3.92
C GLY A 168 0.89 -4.38 -2.59
N LEU A 169 0.80 -3.16 -2.06
CA LEU A 169 0.01 -2.89 -0.86
C LEU A 169 -1.48 -3.15 -1.11
N ILE A 170 -2.04 -2.57 -2.17
CA ILE A 170 -3.50 -2.59 -2.40
C ILE A 170 -4.00 -3.87 -3.09
N ARG A 171 -3.17 -4.56 -3.88
CA ARG A 171 -3.53 -5.77 -4.63
C ARG A 171 -3.26 -7.06 -3.88
N PHE A 172 -2.47 -7.00 -2.80
CA PHE A 172 -2.10 -8.17 -2.02
C PHE A 172 -2.22 -7.96 -0.51
N VAL A 173 -1.51 -6.99 0.05
CA VAL A 173 -1.42 -6.88 1.52
C VAL A 173 -2.76 -6.51 2.17
N LEU A 174 -3.47 -5.49 1.65
CA LEU A 174 -4.77 -5.08 2.17
C LEU A 174 -5.84 -6.18 2.01
N PRO A 175 -5.99 -6.83 0.84
CA PRO A 175 -6.87 -7.98 0.68
C PRO A 175 -6.51 -9.15 1.59
N LEU A 176 -5.21 -9.45 1.74
CA LEU A 176 -4.73 -10.50 2.64
C LEU A 176 -5.17 -10.24 4.09
N CYS A 177 -4.95 -9.03 4.59
CA CYS A 177 -5.36 -8.63 5.93
C CYS A 177 -6.89 -8.61 6.08
N THR A 178 -7.63 -8.33 5.01
CA THR A 178 -9.10 -8.38 5.00
C THR A 178 -9.63 -9.78 5.26
N MET A 179 -8.99 -10.80 4.68
CA MET A 179 -9.38 -12.20 4.84
C MET A 179 -9.18 -12.71 6.27
N MET A 180 -8.39 -12.03 7.09
CA MET A 180 -8.05 -12.47 8.44
C MET A 180 -9.20 -12.31 9.43
N THR A 181 -9.46 -13.38 10.19
CA THR A 181 -10.57 -13.43 11.17
C THR A 181 -10.16 -13.17 12.61
N ASP A 182 -8.86 -13.14 12.90
CA ASP A 182 -8.25 -12.96 14.23
C ASP A 182 -8.15 -11.50 14.67
N ARG A 183 -9.07 -10.64 14.22
CA ARG A 183 -9.08 -9.18 14.49
C ARG A 183 -10.43 -8.72 15.02
N PRO A 184 -10.53 -7.55 15.67
CA PRO A 184 -11.77 -7.13 16.36
C PRO A 184 -13.02 -7.03 15.46
N ASN A 185 -12.87 -6.66 14.19
CA ASN A 185 -13.97 -6.50 13.24
C ASN A 185 -13.72 -7.33 11.96
N PRO A 186 -13.77 -8.66 12.03
CA PRO A 186 -13.30 -9.54 10.96
C PRO A 186 -14.15 -9.46 9.69
N SER A 187 -15.39 -8.98 9.79
CA SER A 187 -16.25 -8.76 8.62
C SER A 187 -16.01 -7.42 7.91
N THR A 188 -15.21 -6.51 8.47
CA THR A 188 -14.97 -5.19 7.89
C THR A 188 -13.71 -5.21 7.03
N ALA A 189 -13.75 -4.80 5.77
CA ALA A 189 -12.56 -4.79 4.92
C ALA A 189 -11.46 -3.85 5.47
N ILE A 190 -10.20 -4.27 5.30
CA ILE A 190 -9.01 -3.49 5.63
C ILE A 190 -8.66 -2.64 4.40
N THR A 191 -8.80 -1.31 4.51
CA THR A 191 -8.62 -0.38 3.39
C THR A 191 -7.38 0.50 3.50
N SER A 192 -6.68 0.43 4.63
CA SER A 192 -5.56 1.30 4.95
C SER A 192 -4.52 0.59 5.82
N SER A 193 -3.39 1.26 6.05
CA SER A 193 -2.23 0.70 6.78
C SER A 193 -1.74 1.66 7.86
N THR A 194 -1.08 1.10 8.88
CA THR A 194 -0.38 1.86 9.92
C THR A 194 1.09 1.96 9.54
N TYR A 195 1.64 3.18 9.53
CA TYR A 195 3.03 3.43 9.13
C TYR A 195 3.90 3.77 10.34
N LEU A 196 5.04 3.10 10.46
CA LEU A 196 6.11 3.47 11.37
C LEU A 196 7.24 4.10 10.56
N ALA A 197 7.61 5.33 10.91
CA ALA A 197 8.70 6.05 10.26
C ALA A 197 9.84 6.26 11.24
N ASP A 198 11.01 5.68 10.99
CA ASP A 198 12.20 5.97 11.78
C ASP A 198 12.91 7.21 11.21
N ALA A 199 12.92 8.30 11.97
CA ALA A 199 13.55 9.56 11.57
C ALA A 199 14.96 9.75 12.13
N SER A 200 15.54 8.77 12.84
CA SER A 200 16.87 8.88 13.47
C SER A 200 17.98 9.19 12.47
N GLY A 201 17.89 8.65 11.25
CA GLY A 201 18.85 8.87 10.17
C GLY A 201 18.68 10.17 9.40
N LEU A 202 17.62 10.97 9.65
CA LEU A 202 17.31 12.15 8.84
C LEU A 202 18.17 13.35 9.25
N GLY A 203 19.14 13.70 8.39
CA GLY A 203 19.93 14.92 8.57
C GLY A 203 19.16 16.20 8.20
N LEU A 204 19.48 17.33 8.84
CA LEU A 204 18.83 18.61 8.54
C LEU A 204 18.95 19.02 7.06
N LYS A 205 20.15 18.90 6.47
CA LYS A 205 20.38 19.21 5.04
C LYS A 205 19.57 18.29 4.11
N GLN A 206 19.53 17.00 4.45
CA GLN A 206 18.75 15.99 3.72
C GLN A 206 17.26 16.33 3.74
N GLY A 207 16.72 16.73 4.90
CA GLY A 207 15.31 17.14 5.03
C GLY A 207 14.88 18.24 4.06
N TRP A 208 15.77 19.17 3.70
CA TRP A 208 15.49 20.19 2.69
C TRP A 208 15.54 19.64 1.26
N SER A 209 16.43 18.70 0.99
CA SER A 209 16.53 17.99 -0.29
C SER A 209 15.32 17.10 -0.59
N LEU A 210 14.55 16.71 0.44
CA LEU A 210 13.33 15.90 0.27
C LEU A 210 12.19 16.63 -0.46
N LYS A 211 12.27 17.94 -0.66
CA LYS A 211 11.13 18.74 -1.15
C LYS A 211 10.49 18.19 -2.42
N THR A 212 11.27 18.05 -3.49
CA THR A 212 10.75 17.61 -4.80
C THR A 212 10.14 16.21 -4.70
N PHE A 213 10.88 15.29 -4.09
CA PHE A 213 10.43 13.92 -3.86
C PHE A 213 9.13 13.87 -3.06
N ALA A 214 9.04 14.60 -1.94
CA ALA A 214 7.88 14.63 -1.07
C ALA A 214 6.64 15.18 -1.80
N GLN A 215 6.79 16.24 -2.61
CA GLN A 215 5.68 16.80 -3.39
C GLN A 215 5.16 15.81 -4.44
N GLU A 216 6.06 15.15 -5.16
CA GLU A 216 5.69 14.25 -6.25
C GLU A 216 5.13 12.92 -5.73
N ILE A 217 5.73 12.31 -4.71
CA ILE A 217 5.18 11.12 -4.05
C ILE A 217 3.87 11.46 -3.35
N SER A 218 3.74 12.62 -2.72
CA SER A 218 2.47 13.04 -2.15
C SER A 218 1.40 13.20 -3.21
N TRP A 219 1.72 13.72 -4.40
CA TRP A 219 0.78 13.78 -5.51
C TRP A 219 0.38 12.39 -5.99
N LEU A 220 1.35 11.48 -6.15
CA LEU A 220 1.10 10.10 -6.57
C LEU A 220 0.14 9.40 -5.60
N LEU A 221 0.44 9.47 -4.30
CA LEU A 221 -0.38 8.86 -3.25
C LEU A 221 -1.76 9.49 -3.15
N ALA A 222 -1.84 10.83 -3.13
CA ALA A 222 -3.12 11.52 -3.03
C ALA A 222 -4.01 11.27 -4.25
N THR A 223 -3.43 11.14 -5.45
CA THR A 223 -4.19 10.93 -6.70
C THR A 223 -4.54 9.46 -6.89
N CYS A 224 -3.54 8.57 -6.91
CA CYS A 224 -3.66 7.18 -7.36
C CYS A 224 -3.85 6.17 -6.23
N TYR A 225 -3.45 6.51 -5.01
CA TYR A 225 -3.53 5.62 -3.84
C TYR A 225 -4.23 6.29 -2.64
N PRO A 226 -5.38 6.96 -2.85
CA PRO A 226 -6.04 7.70 -1.80
C PRO A 226 -6.41 6.80 -0.62
N GLU A 227 -6.43 7.40 0.58
CA GLU A 227 -6.94 6.76 1.81
C GLU A 227 -6.33 5.40 2.17
N THR A 228 -5.10 5.11 1.69
CA THR A 228 -4.33 3.90 2.06
C THR A 228 -3.55 4.04 3.37
N ILE A 229 -3.48 5.25 3.92
CA ILE A 229 -2.81 5.59 5.18
C ILE A 229 -3.88 5.79 6.25
N SER A 230 -3.80 5.01 7.34
CA SER A 230 -4.60 5.23 8.56
C SER A 230 -3.90 6.22 9.48
N LYS A 231 -2.62 5.95 9.78
CA LYS A 231 -1.77 6.76 10.65
C LYS A 231 -0.30 6.60 10.27
N VAL A 232 0.49 7.64 10.50
CA VAL A 232 1.96 7.59 10.41
C VAL A 232 2.54 8.02 11.75
N LEU A 233 3.26 7.12 12.42
CA LEU A 233 3.94 7.35 13.68
C LEU A 233 5.43 7.58 13.41
N VAL A 234 5.86 8.83 13.45
CA VAL A 234 7.26 9.21 13.26
C VAL A 234 7.99 9.08 14.59
N CYS A 235 8.88 8.11 14.66
CA CYS A 235 9.66 7.76 15.84
C CYS A 235 11.11 8.22 15.70
N ASN A 236 11.83 8.26 16.81
CA ASN A 236 13.24 8.65 16.86
C ASN A 236 13.55 10.00 16.18
N ALA A 237 12.60 10.92 16.20
CA ALA A 237 12.73 12.20 15.53
C ALA A 237 13.82 13.04 16.22
N PRO A 238 14.83 13.55 15.47
CA PRO A 238 15.85 14.41 16.06
C PRO A 238 15.22 15.70 16.60
N SER A 239 15.88 16.35 17.56
CA SER A 239 15.36 17.58 18.20
C SER A 239 15.01 18.71 17.21
N TYR A 240 15.67 18.73 16.04
CA TYR A 240 15.40 19.68 14.97
C TYR A 240 14.30 19.24 13.97
N PHE A 241 13.75 18.03 14.11
CA PHE A 241 12.72 17.50 13.20
C PHE A 241 11.49 18.39 13.15
N ALA A 242 11.08 18.99 14.28
CA ALA A 242 9.95 19.93 14.30
C ALA A 242 10.14 21.12 13.33
N THR A 243 11.40 21.53 13.10
CA THR A 243 11.72 22.56 12.09
C THR A 243 11.53 22.02 10.69
N ILE A 244 12.03 20.81 10.39
CA ILE A 244 11.83 20.16 9.09
C ILE A 244 10.32 19.97 8.81
N TRP A 245 9.59 19.45 9.80
CA TRP A 245 8.15 19.17 9.71
C TRP A 245 7.32 20.41 9.38
N LYS A 246 7.68 21.58 9.90
CA LYS A 246 7.02 22.86 9.58
C LYS A 246 6.97 23.15 8.07
N TYR A 247 7.95 22.64 7.31
CA TYR A 247 8.04 22.79 5.86
C TYR A 247 7.51 21.56 5.13
N LEU A 248 7.90 20.33 5.55
CA LEU A 248 7.41 19.08 4.95
C LEU A 248 5.88 19.04 4.91
N LYS A 249 5.20 19.49 5.96
CA LYS A 249 3.73 19.52 6.02
C LYS A 249 3.07 20.37 4.92
N LYS A 250 3.81 21.31 4.29
CA LYS A 250 3.33 22.13 3.16
C LYS A 250 3.58 21.46 1.81
N TRP A 251 4.38 20.41 1.79
CA TRP A 251 4.75 19.64 0.60
C TRP A 251 3.96 18.36 0.47
N ILE A 252 3.24 17.97 1.53
CA ILE A 252 2.41 16.78 1.61
C ILE A 252 0.94 17.21 1.56
N ASP A 253 0.09 16.35 0.99
CA ASP A 253 -1.35 16.51 0.98
C ASP A 253 -1.90 16.73 2.40
N PRO A 254 -2.79 17.72 2.62
CA PRO A 254 -3.28 18.06 3.95
C PRO A 254 -3.86 16.89 4.75
N ARG A 255 -4.60 15.98 4.10
CA ARG A 255 -5.20 14.82 4.80
C ARG A 255 -4.14 13.84 5.25
N THR A 256 -3.08 13.68 4.46
CA THR A 256 -1.94 12.84 4.85
C THR A 256 -1.16 13.50 5.99
N ALA A 257 -0.96 14.83 5.93
CA ALA A 257 -0.30 15.57 6.99
C ALA A 257 -1.04 15.48 8.34
N GLU A 258 -2.37 15.46 8.34
CA GLU A 258 -3.21 15.27 9.55
C GLU A 258 -3.04 13.89 10.19
N LYS A 259 -2.64 12.88 9.41
CA LYS A 259 -2.42 11.50 9.89
C LYS A 259 -1.02 11.27 10.45
N ILE A 260 -0.11 12.25 10.30
CA ILE A 260 1.28 12.16 10.76
C ILE A 260 1.37 12.66 12.20
N VAL A 261 1.82 11.77 13.08
CA VAL A 261 2.09 12.05 14.50
C VAL A 261 3.57 11.90 14.73
N VAL A 262 4.22 12.97 15.19
CA VAL A 262 5.65 12.97 15.54
C VAL A 262 5.78 12.69 17.03
N LEU A 263 6.49 11.62 17.36
CA LEU A 263 6.68 11.14 18.72
C LEU A 263 8.08 11.52 19.21
N THR A 264 8.15 11.95 20.47
CA THR A 264 9.41 12.05 21.19
C THR A 264 9.94 10.66 21.54
N ASN A 265 11.26 10.52 21.67
CA ASN A 265 11.88 9.22 22.00
C ASN A 265 11.35 8.64 23.33
N THR A 266 10.97 9.50 24.28
CA THR A 266 10.45 9.10 25.59
C THR A 266 9.03 8.56 25.54
N GLU A 267 8.19 9.02 24.60
CA GLU A 267 6.79 8.59 24.49
C GLU A 267 6.54 7.56 23.39
N ALA A 268 7.50 7.38 22.48
CA ALA A 268 7.33 6.57 21.27
C ALA A 268 6.80 5.16 21.59
N LEU A 269 7.49 4.42 22.46
CA LEU A 269 7.09 3.05 22.80
C LEU A 269 5.71 2.98 23.49
N SER A 270 5.39 3.91 24.38
CA SER A 270 4.08 3.94 25.05
C SER A 270 2.94 4.19 24.05
N VAL A 271 3.13 5.15 23.14
CA VAL A 271 2.11 5.47 22.12
C VAL A 271 1.99 4.34 21.10
N LEU A 272 3.10 3.73 20.68
CA LEU A 272 3.07 2.58 19.76
C LEU A 272 2.24 1.43 20.35
N GLN A 273 2.41 1.14 21.64
CA GLN A 273 1.67 0.08 22.33
C GLN A 273 0.17 0.33 22.46
N GLU A 274 -0.32 1.57 22.26
CA GLU A 274 -1.77 1.82 22.17
C GLU A 274 -2.39 1.17 20.93
N TYR A 275 -1.60 1.06 19.84
CA TYR A 275 -2.08 0.60 18.53
C TYR A 275 -1.52 -0.77 18.14
N ILE A 276 -0.31 -1.12 18.57
CA ILE A 276 0.44 -2.28 18.10
C ILE A 276 0.84 -3.15 19.30
N ASP A 277 0.67 -4.46 19.20
CA ASP A 277 1.19 -5.41 20.20
C ASP A 277 2.72 -5.41 20.22
N ILE A 278 3.34 -5.55 21.39
CA ILE A 278 4.78 -5.30 21.57
C ILE A 278 5.67 -6.24 20.73
N GLU A 279 5.20 -7.47 20.50
CA GLU A 279 5.81 -8.47 19.62
C GLU A 279 5.87 -8.08 18.15
N ASN A 280 5.04 -7.10 17.74
CA ASN A 280 4.96 -6.58 16.38
C ASN A 280 5.68 -5.23 16.23
N ILE A 281 6.15 -4.62 17.33
CA ILE A 281 6.92 -3.38 17.32
C ILE A 281 8.42 -3.70 17.10
N PRO A 282 9.11 -3.04 16.17
CA PRO A 282 10.56 -3.20 15.98
C PRO A 282 11.38 -3.00 17.25
N LYS A 283 12.42 -3.82 17.47
CA LYS A 283 13.38 -3.65 18.59
C LYS A 283 14.05 -2.28 18.60
N ALA A 284 14.33 -1.71 17.43
CA ALA A 284 14.87 -0.35 17.29
C ALA A 284 13.93 0.75 17.84
N LEU A 285 12.65 0.44 18.01
CA LEU A 285 11.62 1.30 18.60
C LEU A 285 11.22 0.85 20.01
N GLY A 286 11.96 -0.09 20.61
CA GLY A 286 11.74 -0.59 21.97
C GLY A 286 10.76 -1.77 22.08
N GLY A 287 10.33 -2.36 20.96
CA GLY A 287 9.52 -3.58 20.95
C GLY A 287 10.34 -4.87 20.90
N GLU A 288 9.73 -5.96 20.45
CA GLU A 288 10.36 -7.29 20.40
C GLU A 288 10.58 -7.83 18.98
N TYR A 289 10.04 -7.17 17.95
CA TYR A 289 10.17 -7.63 16.56
C TYR A 289 11.57 -7.36 15.98
N ASP A 290 12.24 -8.42 15.52
CA ASP A 290 13.52 -8.35 14.81
C ASP A 290 13.34 -7.82 13.38
N PHE A 291 13.08 -6.51 13.27
CA PHE A 291 12.99 -5.83 11.98
C PHE A 291 14.34 -5.28 11.54
N THR A 292 14.70 -5.52 10.29
CA THR A 292 15.80 -4.85 9.59
C THR A 292 15.24 -4.14 8.35
N HIS A 293 15.63 -2.88 8.14
CA HIS A 293 15.16 -2.12 6.98
C HIS A 293 15.41 -2.87 5.66
N GLY A 294 14.36 -2.98 4.85
CA GLY A 294 14.44 -3.63 3.55
C GLY A 294 14.42 -5.16 3.61
N MET A 295 14.19 -5.77 4.77
CA MET A 295 13.97 -7.21 4.85
C MET A 295 12.66 -7.61 4.14
N LEU A 296 12.61 -8.85 3.68
CA LEU A 296 11.37 -9.42 3.18
C LEU A 296 10.36 -9.60 4.33
N PRO A 297 9.05 -9.45 4.08
CA PRO A 297 8.03 -9.54 5.13
C PRO A 297 8.00 -10.94 5.73
N ILE A 298 8.05 -11.04 7.06
CA ILE A 298 7.81 -12.30 7.77
C ILE A 298 6.38 -12.24 8.30
N ILE A 299 5.50 -13.06 7.74
CA ILE A 299 4.08 -13.07 8.12
C ILE A 299 3.88 -13.59 9.55
N ASP A 300 2.87 -13.07 10.25
CA ASP A 300 2.51 -13.56 11.58
C ASP A 300 1.91 -14.98 11.53
N ASP A 301 1.90 -15.65 12.69
CA ASP A 301 1.46 -17.04 12.78
C ASP A 301 -0.02 -17.23 12.42
N ASN A 302 -0.86 -16.21 12.62
CA ASN A 302 -2.28 -16.32 12.29
C ASN A 302 -2.48 -16.30 10.77
N ILE A 303 -1.80 -15.39 10.05
CA ILE A 303 -1.77 -15.40 8.58
C ILE A 303 -1.19 -16.73 8.10
N ARG A 304 -0.07 -17.17 8.69
CA ARG A 304 0.60 -18.42 8.32
C ARG A 304 -0.35 -19.62 8.42
N ASN A 305 -1.06 -19.74 9.54
CA ASN A 305 -1.99 -20.84 9.80
C ASN A 305 -3.21 -20.80 8.88
N GLN A 306 -3.77 -19.62 8.61
CA GLN A 306 -4.95 -19.48 7.75
C GLN A 306 -4.70 -19.90 6.30
N PHE A 307 -3.48 -19.72 5.81
CA PHE A 307 -3.10 -20.02 4.42
C PHE A 307 -2.16 -21.23 4.29
N ASN A 308 -2.03 -22.07 5.33
CA ASN A 308 -1.13 -23.23 5.35
C ASN A 308 0.32 -22.92 4.91
N TRP A 309 0.83 -21.75 5.28
CA TRP A 309 2.21 -21.40 4.96
C TRP A 309 3.17 -22.28 5.78
N PRO A 310 4.03 -23.08 5.12
CA PRO A 310 4.51 -24.35 5.67
C PRO A 310 5.56 -24.21 6.77
N VAL A 311 6.20 -23.06 6.90
CA VAL A 311 7.33 -22.88 7.83
C VAL A 311 7.23 -21.55 8.59
N PRO A 312 7.20 -21.57 9.94
CA PRO A 312 7.29 -20.36 10.76
C PRO A 312 8.58 -19.59 10.51
N GLY A 313 8.49 -18.26 10.48
CA GLY A 313 9.66 -17.38 10.37
C GLY A 313 10.29 -17.29 8.96
N ILE A 314 9.81 -18.06 7.98
CA ILE A 314 10.24 -17.89 6.58
C ILE A 314 9.57 -16.63 5.99
N PRO A 315 10.34 -15.70 5.43
CA PRO A 315 9.78 -14.52 4.78
C PRO A 315 9.02 -14.89 3.50
N LEU A 316 8.11 -14.02 3.10
CA LEU A 316 7.51 -14.07 1.76
C LEU A 316 8.61 -13.96 0.68
N PRO A 317 8.41 -14.56 -0.51
CA PRO A 317 9.37 -14.43 -1.60
C PRO A 317 9.52 -12.98 -2.04
N SER A 318 10.65 -12.67 -2.66
CA SER A 318 10.92 -11.37 -3.27
C SER A 318 9.98 -11.08 -4.45
N GLY A 319 9.85 -9.81 -4.81
CA GLY A 319 9.11 -9.31 -5.96
C GLY A 319 7.63 -9.04 -5.68
N PRO A 320 6.87 -8.63 -6.72
CA PRO A 320 5.45 -8.41 -6.61
C PRO A 320 4.70 -9.70 -6.29
N ILE A 321 3.71 -9.59 -5.39
CA ILE A 321 2.78 -10.67 -5.05
C ILE A 321 1.37 -10.13 -5.29
N LYS A 322 0.49 -10.97 -5.82
CA LYS A 322 -0.93 -10.68 -5.99
C LYS A 322 -1.79 -11.88 -5.63
N LEU A 323 -3.08 -11.64 -5.42
CA LEU A 323 -4.05 -12.72 -5.28
C LEU A 323 -4.55 -13.18 -6.65
N SER A 324 -4.84 -14.46 -6.74
CA SER A 324 -5.48 -15.13 -7.87
C SER A 324 -6.64 -15.98 -7.33
N LYS A 325 -7.69 -16.13 -8.13
CA LYS A 325 -8.88 -16.89 -7.80
C LYS A 325 -9.21 -17.83 -8.95
N ASP A 326 -9.25 -19.13 -8.65
CA ASP A 326 -9.56 -20.14 -9.64
C ASP A 326 -11.07 -20.20 -9.97
N ALA A 327 -11.43 -21.06 -10.94
CA ALA A 327 -12.82 -21.27 -11.35
C ALA A 327 -13.74 -21.79 -10.24
N ASN A 328 -13.20 -22.44 -9.20
CA ASN A 328 -13.95 -22.92 -8.02
C ASN A 328 -14.06 -21.85 -6.93
N GLY A 329 -13.40 -20.71 -7.12
CA GLY A 329 -13.35 -19.60 -6.20
C GLY A 329 -12.28 -19.70 -5.12
N ALA A 330 -11.36 -20.69 -5.21
CA ALA A 330 -10.24 -20.82 -4.28
C ALA A 330 -9.22 -19.70 -4.52
N ILE A 331 -8.83 -19.01 -3.45
CA ILE A 331 -7.89 -17.89 -3.50
C ILE A 331 -6.47 -18.42 -3.29
N SER A 332 -5.53 -17.95 -4.09
CA SER A 332 -4.09 -18.22 -3.93
C SER A 332 -3.28 -16.94 -4.03
N ALA A 333 -2.16 -16.86 -3.30
CA ALA A 333 -1.17 -15.82 -3.53
C ALA A 333 -0.15 -16.29 -4.55
N VAL A 334 0.24 -15.40 -5.45
CA VAL A 334 1.13 -15.71 -6.57
C VAL A 334 2.24 -14.65 -6.65
N ALA A 335 3.49 -15.09 -6.59
CA ALA A 335 4.66 -14.25 -6.85
C ALA A 335 4.83 -14.11 -8.37
N VAL A 336 4.97 -12.87 -8.85
CA VAL A 336 5.10 -12.54 -10.28
C VAL A 336 6.31 -11.64 -10.52
N GLY A 337 6.52 -11.16 -11.75
CA GLY A 337 7.71 -10.40 -12.16
C GLY A 337 8.60 -11.19 -13.12
N GLU A 338 9.76 -10.64 -13.45
CA GLU A 338 10.82 -11.31 -14.21
C GLU A 338 12.04 -11.56 -13.31
N ILE A 339 12.74 -12.67 -13.53
CA ILE A 339 14.06 -12.95 -12.94
C ILE A 339 15.01 -13.21 -14.11
N ASP A 340 15.99 -12.33 -14.29
CA ASP A 340 16.97 -12.41 -15.38
C ASP A 340 16.29 -12.49 -16.77
N GLY A 341 15.22 -11.70 -16.96
CA GLY A 341 14.39 -11.67 -18.16
C GLY A 341 13.45 -12.88 -18.36
N VAL A 342 13.37 -13.79 -17.38
CA VAL A 342 12.45 -14.93 -17.42
C VAL A 342 11.22 -14.63 -16.57
N GLN A 343 10.04 -14.69 -17.19
CA GLN A 343 8.76 -14.52 -16.52
C GLN A 343 8.61 -15.51 -15.35
N ARG A 344 8.29 -15.00 -14.17
CA ARG A 344 7.95 -15.77 -12.98
C ARG A 344 6.44 -15.71 -12.73
N ARG A 345 5.86 -16.87 -12.43
CA ARG A 345 4.53 -16.99 -11.81
C ARG A 345 4.55 -18.21 -10.90
N GLU A 346 4.68 -17.98 -9.60
CA GLU A 346 4.83 -19.03 -8.60
C GLU A 346 3.73 -18.93 -7.54
N THR A 347 2.97 -20.00 -7.34
CA THR A 347 1.98 -20.06 -6.27
C THR A 347 2.67 -20.19 -4.93
N ILE A 348 2.41 -19.22 -4.06
CA ILE A 348 2.98 -19.08 -2.72
C ILE A 348 2.16 -19.90 -1.72
N PHE A 349 0.84 -19.69 -1.71
CA PHE A 349 -0.10 -20.43 -0.88
C PHE A 349 -1.49 -20.44 -1.50
N SER A 350 -2.34 -21.35 -1.02
CA SER A 350 -3.76 -21.41 -1.35
C SER A 350 -4.58 -21.40 -0.07
N GLN A 351 -5.68 -20.64 -0.07
CA GLN A 351 -6.65 -20.64 1.01
C GLN A 351 -7.35 -22.00 1.08
N VAL A 352 -7.54 -22.52 2.29
CA VAL A 352 -8.25 -23.78 2.57
C VAL A 352 -9.75 -23.59 2.49
#